data_AF-A0A7V1M450-F1
#
_entry.id   AF-A0A7V1M450-F1
#
_cell.length_a   1.000
_cell.length_b   1.000
_cell.length_c   1.000
_cell.angle_alpha   90.00
_cell.angle_beta   90.00
_cell.angle_gamma   90.00
#
_symmetry.space_group_name_H-M   'P 1'
#
loop_
_entity.id
_entity.type
_entity.pdbx_description
1 polymer ?
#
loop_
_entity_poly.entity_id
_entity_poly.type
_entity_poly.pdbx_seq_one_letter_code
_entity_poly.pdbx_strand_id
1 'polypeptide(L)'
;MILVKGSLRQLRNSYIVQIGMRRSQVEHMLGKAIVPELQHEEMERKGVTDACGELYQGAFAWITYGGETEQVVKIEFTLCDFQRKFGAQLTVLLQIGNVLVPFRAGLTKKDVEQLLRNHPIHRLQHGTDWIEMVSSNAVCSFYFDKRKELCTIEITSR
;
A
#
# COMPACT_ATOMS: atom_id res chain seq x y z
N MET A 1 11.62 3.28 7.41
CA MET A 1 11.09 1.92 7.18
C MET A 1 9.59 2.03 7.27
N ILE A 2 8.85 1.69 6.21
CA ILE A 2 7.39 1.63 6.24
C ILE A 2 7.03 0.16 6.31
N LEU A 3 6.65 -0.31 7.51
CA LEU A 3 6.12 -1.65 7.71
C LEU A 3 4.63 -1.59 7.43
N VAL A 4 4.17 -2.43 6.52
CA VAL A 4 2.73 -2.67 6.31
C VAL A 4 2.34 -3.84 7.18
N LYS A 5 1.26 -3.72 7.97
CA LYS A 5 0.63 -4.88 8.62
C LYS A 5 -0.86 -4.84 8.36
N GLY A 6 -1.30 -5.72 7.46
CA GLY A 6 -2.71 -6.06 7.25
C GLY A 6 -3.20 -6.95 8.39
N SER A 7 -4.30 -6.57 9.04
CA SER A 7 -4.99 -7.42 10.00
C SER A 7 -6.41 -7.66 9.52
N LEU A 8 -6.67 -8.86 9.03
CA LEU A 8 -8.02 -9.37 8.83
C LEU A 8 -8.38 -10.16 10.08
N ARG A 9 -9.47 -9.77 10.76
CA ARG A 9 -9.95 -10.46 11.99
C ARG A 9 -10.13 -11.97 11.79
N GLN A 10 -10.22 -12.45 10.54
CA GLN A 10 -10.33 -13.87 10.20
C GLN A 10 -9.01 -14.55 9.76
N LEU A 11 -7.94 -13.84 9.36
CA LEU A 11 -6.78 -14.49 8.71
C LEU A 11 -5.50 -14.62 9.56
N ARG A 12 -5.43 -14.03 10.77
CA ARG A 12 -4.31 -14.13 11.75
C ARG A 12 -2.88 -13.86 11.26
N ASN A 13 -2.66 -13.64 9.96
CA ASN A 13 -1.35 -13.42 9.36
C ASN A 13 -1.15 -11.94 9.08
N SER A 14 0.10 -11.52 9.20
CA SER A 14 0.54 -10.14 9.02
C SER A 14 1.84 -10.16 8.26
N TYR A 15 1.82 -9.69 7.02
CA TYR A 15 3.00 -9.63 6.16
C TYR A 15 3.55 -8.22 6.11
N ILE A 16 4.87 -8.11 6.23
CA ILE A 16 5.62 -6.86 6.21
C ILE A 16 6.26 -6.69 4.84
N VAL A 17 5.74 -5.78 4.02
CA VAL A 17 6.35 -5.38 2.75
C VAL A 17 6.96 -3.98 2.91
N GLN A 18 8.16 -3.77 2.37
CA GLN A 18 8.88 -2.50 2.42
C GLN A 18 9.47 -2.16 1.04
N ILE A 19 9.51 -0.86 0.71
CA ILE A 19 10.31 -0.33 -0.40
C ILE A 19 11.77 -0.80 -0.31
N GLY A 20 12.33 -1.21 -1.44
CA GLY A 20 13.70 -1.73 -1.56
C GLY A 20 13.85 -3.22 -1.26
N MET A 21 12.82 -3.91 -0.76
CA MET A 21 12.84 -5.37 -0.68
C MET A 21 12.98 -5.97 -2.09
N ARG A 22 13.76 -7.04 -2.22
CA ARG A 22 13.83 -7.80 -3.49
C ARG A 22 12.58 -8.65 -3.67
N ARG A 23 12.17 -8.88 -4.92
CA ARG A 23 11.09 -9.79 -5.30
C ARG A 23 11.16 -11.13 -4.59
N SER A 24 12.34 -11.77 -4.58
CA SER A 24 12.56 -13.06 -3.90
C SER A 24 12.27 -13.03 -2.40
N GLN A 25 12.52 -11.91 -1.71
CA GLN A 25 12.21 -11.76 -0.29
C GLN A 25 10.70 -11.64 -0.07
N VAL A 26 10.00 -10.93 -0.97
CA VAL A 26 8.53 -10.83 -0.92
C VAL A 26 7.91 -12.20 -1.18
N GLU A 27 8.34 -12.91 -2.23
CA GLU A 27 7.86 -14.26 -2.56
C GLU A 27 8.07 -15.26 -1.41
N HIS A 28 9.24 -15.23 -0.79
CA HIS A 28 9.54 -16.06 0.38
C HIS A 28 8.58 -15.78 1.55
N MET A 29 8.32 -14.51 1.84
CA MET A 29 7.38 -14.11 2.89
C MET A 29 5.94 -14.54 2.58
N LEU A 30 5.54 -14.50 1.31
CA LEU A 30 4.19 -14.87 0.89
C LEU A 30 4.01 -16.40 0.78
N GLY A 31 5.09 -17.17 0.83
CA GLY A 31 5.07 -18.62 0.62
C GLY A 31 4.61 -19.02 -0.79
N LYS A 32 4.67 -18.09 -1.75
CA LYS A 32 4.29 -18.33 -3.16
C LYS A 32 5.07 -17.42 -4.10
N ALA A 33 5.34 -17.94 -5.29
CA ALA A 33 5.88 -17.16 -6.39
C ALA A 33 4.87 -16.06 -6.77
N ILE A 34 5.35 -14.84 -6.97
CA ILE A 34 4.55 -13.79 -7.57
C ILE A 34 4.54 -14.10 -9.06
N VAL A 35 3.34 -14.23 -9.64
CA VAL A 35 3.14 -14.64 -11.03
C VAL A 35 4.05 -13.82 -11.95
N PRO A 36 4.66 -14.41 -13.00
CA PRO A 36 5.52 -13.68 -13.94
C PRO A 36 4.81 -12.44 -14.50
N GLU A 37 5.57 -11.45 -14.96
CA GLU A 37 5.05 -10.34 -15.76
C GLU A 37 4.13 -10.91 -16.84
N LEU A 38 2.83 -10.62 -16.74
CA LEU A 38 1.92 -10.78 -17.87
C LEU A 38 2.42 -9.83 -18.96
N GLN A 39 2.43 -10.27 -20.22
CA GLN A 39 2.74 -9.35 -21.32
C GLN A 39 1.68 -8.22 -21.35
N HIS A 40 2.09 -7.01 -21.70
CA HIS A 40 1.26 -5.80 -21.65
C HIS A 40 -0.12 -5.97 -22.31
N GLU A 41 -0.21 -6.75 -23.39
CA GLU A 41 -1.47 -7.06 -24.08
C GLU A 41 -2.43 -7.97 -23.27
N GLU A 42 -1.90 -8.91 -22.47
CA GLU A 42 -2.72 -9.74 -21.56
C GLU A 42 -3.14 -8.97 -20.30
N MET A 43 -2.30 -8.01 -19.88
CA MET A 43 -2.57 -7.06 -18.81
C MET A 43 -3.76 -6.16 -19.15
N GLU A 44 -3.76 -5.54 -20.34
CA GLU A 44 -4.86 -4.70 -20.81
C GLU A 44 -6.16 -5.50 -21.01
N ARG A 45 -6.09 -6.72 -21.57
CA ARG A 45 -7.26 -7.60 -21.74
C ARG A 45 -7.93 -8.01 -20.42
N LYS A 46 -7.16 -8.13 -19.34
CA LYS A 46 -7.67 -8.49 -18.01
C LYS A 46 -7.96 -7.27 -17.12
N GLY A 47 -7.63 -6.05 -17.58
CA GLY A 47 -7.76 -4.81 -16.81
C GLY A 47 -6.77 -4.74 -15.63
N VAL A 48 -5.61 -5.37 -15.75
CA VAL A 48 -4.61 -5.55 -14.68
C VAL A 48 -3.26 -5.04 -15.17
N THR A 49 -2.78 -3.90 -14.69
CA THR A 49 -1.61 -3.21 -15.24
C THR A 49 -0.25 -3.51 -14.61
N ASP A 50 -0.14 -4.28 -13.52
CA ASP A 50 1.17 -4.59 -12.93
C ASP A 50 1.15 -5.86 -12.05
N ALA A 51 2.31 -6.49 -11.87
CA ALA A 51 2.57 -7.77 -11.20
C ALA A 51 1.59 -8.11 -10.06
N CYS A 52 0.59 -8.93 -10.38
CA CYS A 52 -0.43 -9.44 -9.47
C CYS A 52 0.17 -10.49 -8.51
N GLY A 53 0.88 -10.03 -7.50
CA GLY A 53 1.08 -10.80 -6.28
C GLY A 53 -0.23 -10.81 -5.51
N GLU A 54 -1.02 -11.88 -5.62
CA GLU A 54 -2.18 -12.13 -4.78
C GLU A 54 -1.76 -12.10 -3.29
N LEU A 55 -1.69 -10.94 -2.65
CA LEU A 55 -1.25 -10.92 -1.26
C LEU A 55 -2.28 -11.58 -0.32
N TYR A 56 -3.53 -11.84 -0.77
CA TYR A 56 -4.58 -12.49 0.01
C TYR A 56 -5.69 -13.13 -0.85
N GLN A 57 -5.43 -14.16 -1.68
CA GLN A 57 -6.46 -14.85 -2.50
C GLN A 57 -7.46 -13.88 -3.20
N GLY A 58 -6.96 -12.69 -3.53
CA GLY A 58 -7.71 -11.45 -3.71
C GLY A 58 -6.74 -10.29 -3.53
N ALA A 59 -6.49 -9.52 -4.58
CA ALA A 59 -5.46 -8.48 -4.60
C ALA A 59 -5.97 -7.19 -3.93
N PHE A 60 -5.31 -6.75 -2.84
CA PHE A 60 -5.61 -5.47 -2.14
C PHE A 60 -4.36 -4.66 -1.81
N ALA A 61 -3.21 -5.19 -2.23
CA ALA A 61 -1.92 -4.55 -2.19
C ALA A 61 -1.27 -4.84 -3.56
N TRP A 62 -0.99 -3.80 -4.33
CA TRP A 62 -0.26 -3.90 -5.59
C TRP A 62 1.20 -3.59 -5.30
N ILE A 63 2.11 -4.42 -5.81
CA ILE A 63 3.55 -4.24 -5.62
C ILE A 63 4.18 -4.11 -6.99
N THR A 64 4.80 -2.96 -7.26
CA THR A 64 5.56 -2.71 -8.48
C THR A 64 7.04 -2.92 -8.19
N TYR A 65 7.73 -3.63 -9.09
CA TYR A 65 9.17 -3.87 -9.01
C TYR A 65 9.91 -3.04 -10.05
N GLY A 66 11.11 -2.57 -9.72
CA GLY A 66 12.01 -1.95 -10.69
C GLY A 66 12.59 -3.02 -11.61
N GLY A 67 12.45 -2.85 -12.93
CA GLY A 67 12.78 -3.89 -13.92
C GLY A 67 14.17 -4.52 -13.76
N GLU A 68 15.23 -3.71 -13.71
CA GLU A 68 16.60 -4.24 -13.60
C GLU A 68 17.00 -4.66 -12.18
N THR A 69 16.42 -4.03 -11.15
CA THR A 69 16.83 -4.25 -9.75
C THR A 69 16.01 -5.33 -9.06
N GLU A 70 14.85 -5.66 -9.62
CA GLU A 70 13.80 -6.49 -9.01
C GLU A 70 13.43 -6.02 -7.59
N GLN A 71 13.67 -4.75 -7.27
CA GLN A 71 13.35 -4.17 -5.96
C GLN A 71 11.95 -3.59 -5.97
N VAL A 72 11.24 -3.70 -4.85
CA VAL A 72 9.96 -3.03 -4.64
C VAL A 72 10.15 -1.52 -4.74
N VAL A 73 9.57 -0.92 -5.78
CA VAL A 73 9.60 0.53 -6.03
C VAL A 73 8.28 1.20 -5.71
N LYS A 74 7.16 0.47 -5.73
CA LYS A 74 5.86 0.99 -5.31
C LYS A 74 5.03 -0.08 -4.61
N ILE A 75 4.25 0.32 -3.63
CA ILE A 75 3.23 -0.48 -2.95
C ILE A 75 1.94 0.34 -2.88
N GLU A 76 0.81 -0.22 -3.32
CA GLU A 76 -0.48 0.48 -3.32
C GLU A 76 -1.57 -0.36 -2.65
N PHE A 77 -2.28 0.21 -1.67
CA PHE A 77 -3.38 -0.42 -0.95
C PHE A 77 -4.72 0.22 -1.30
N THR A 78 -5.66 -0.56 -1.84
CA THR A 78 -7.02 -0.10 -2.18
C THR A 78 -8.02 -0.48 -1.08
N LEU A 79 -8.11 0.37 -0.05
CA LEU A 79 -8.86 0.09 1.18
C LEU A 79 -10.38 0.00 0.95
N CYS A 80 -10.93 0.93 0.16
CA CYS A 80 -12.37 0.96 -0.10
C CYS A 80 -12.82 -0.23 -0.96
N ASP A 81 -12.01 -0.63 -1.95
CA ASP A 81 -12.34 -1.78 -2.80
C ASP A 81 -12.29 -3.08 -2.00
N PHE A 82 -11.34 -3.20 -1.06
CA PHE A 82 -11.36 -4.28 -0.08
C PHE A 82 -12.67 -4.30 0.72
N GLN A 83 -13.07 -3.16 1.28
CA GLN A 83 -14.30 -3.08 2.09
C GLN A 83 -15.54 -3.43 1.28
N ARG A 84 -15.65 -2.96 0.05
CA ARG A 84 -16.79 -3.25 -0.84
C ARG A 84 -16.86 -4.72 -1.23
N LYS A 85 -15.71 -5.34 -1.53
CA LYS A 85 -15.66 -6.72 -2.05
C LYS A 85 -15.82 -7.78 -0.96
N PHE A 86 -15.34 -7.52 0.26
CA PHE A 86 -15.33 -8.52 1.34
C PHE A 86 -16.25 -8.17 2.51
N GLY A 87 -16.84 -6.97 2.54
CA GLY A 87 -17.60 -6.51 3.70
C GLY A 87 -16.76 -6.40 4.98
N ALA A 88 -15.43 -6.35 4.85
CA ALA A 88 -14.47 -6.36 5.95
C ALA A 88 -13.56 -5.13 5.88
N GLN A 89 -12.97 -4.73 7.01
CA GLN A 89 -12.06 -3.58 7.05
C GLN A 89 -10.60 -4.03 6.94
N LEU A 90 -9.87 -3.50 5.96
CA LEU A 90 -8.42 -3.59 5.90
C LEU A 90 -7.83 -2.46 6.72
N THR A 91 -6.96 -2.81 7.68
CA THR A 91 -6.11 -1.84 8.37
C THR A 91 -4.69 -1.97 7.83
N VAL A 92 -4.16 -0.88 7.30
CA VAL A 92 -2.76 -0.72 6.92
C VAL A 92 -2.06 0.00 8.06
N LEU A 93 -1.21 -0.71 8.79
CA LEU A 93 -0.25 -0.06 9.68
C LEU A 93 0.89 0.49 8.83
N LEU A 94 1.29 1.75 9.01
CA LEU A 94 2.48 2.33 8.42
C LEU A 94 3.49 2.62 9.54
N GLN A 95 4.73 2.18 9.39
CA GLN A 95 5.79 2.60 10.30
C GLN A 95 6.31 3.99 9.92
N ILE A 96 6.22 4.93 10.87
CA ILE A 96 6.73 6.30 10.76
C ILE A 96 7.69 6.53 11.94
N GLY A 97 8.99 6.57 11.66
CA GLY A 97 10.02 6.51 12.69
C GLY A 97 9.93 5.20 13.49
N ASN A 98 9.73 5.29 14.80
CA ASN A 98 9.59 4.13 15.70
C ASN A 98 8.13 3.78 16.04
N VAL A 99 7.15 4.43 15.39
CA VAL A 99 5.72 4.26 15.68
C VAL A 99 5.02 3.56 14.52
N LEU A 100 4.08 2.67 14.83
CA LEU A 100 3.14 2.10 13.86
C LEU A 100 1.83 2.89 13.91
N VAL A 101 1.44 3.46 12.77
CA VAL A 101 0.26 4.30 12.63
C VAL A 101 -0.79 3.58 11.79
N PRO A 102 -1.99 3.30 12.33
CA PRO A 102 -3.04 2.59 11.62
C PRO A 102 -3.83 3.50 10.68
N PHE A 103 -4.01 3.04 9.45
CA PHE A 103 -4.87 3.64 8.44
C PHE A 103 -5.89 2.62 7.94
N ARG A 104 -7.10 3.07 7.67
CA ARG A 104 -8.22 2.22 7.23
C ARG A 104 -9.20 3.04 6.40
N ALA A 105 -10.02 2.35 5.60
CA ALA A 105 -11.11 2.99 4.86
C ALA A 105 -12.03 3.77 5.82
N GLY A 106 -12.54 4.91 5.35
CA GLY A 106 -13.43 5.80 6.10
C GLY A 106 -12.76 6.91 6.91
N LEU A 107 -11.42 6.91 7.02
CA LEU A 107 -10.71 8.05 7.66
C LEU A 107 -10.83 9.29 6.79
N THR A 108 -11.19 10.44 7.37
CA THR A 108 -11.25 11.69 6.61
C THR A 108 -9.84 12.26 6.37
N LYS A 109 -9.73 13.21 5.43
CA LYS A 109 -8.50 13.99 5.24
C LYS A 109 -7.96 14.58 6.55
N LYS A 110 -8.85 15.12 7.38
CA LYS A 110 -8.49 15.70 8.68
C LYS A 110 -7.96 14.64 9.66
N ASP A 111 -8.56 13.45 9.69
CA ASP A 111 -8.10 12.36 10.55
C ASP A 111 -6.69 11.92 10.15
N VAL A 112 -6.44 11.76 8.85
CA VAL A 112 -5.10 11.43 8.32
C VAL A 112 -4.08 12.51 8.69
N GLU A 113 -4.41 13.79 8.51
CA GLU A 113 -3.51 14.88 8.92
C GLU A 113 -3.21 14.83 10.42
N GLN A 114 -4.22 14.60 11.26
CA GLN A 114 -4.04 14.55 12.71
C GLN A 114 -3.16 13.37 13.14
N LEU A 115 -3.30 12.21 12.51
CA LEU A 115 -2.44 11.06 12.75
C LEU A 115 -0.99 11.38 12.36
N LEU A 116 -0.78 12.05 11.23
CA LEU A 116 0.56 12.36 10.72
C LEU A 116 1.26 13.50 11.49
N ARG A 117 0.52 14.50 12.00
CA ARG A 117 1.07 15.68 12.70
C ARG A 117 1.95 15.35 13.91
N ASN A 118 1.74 14.21 14.55
CA ASN A 118 2.46 13.83 15.77
C ASN A 118 3.78 13.09 15.49
N HIS A 119 4.20 13.00 14.22
CA HIS A 119 5.36 12.21 13.84
C HIS A 119 6.44 13.06 13.13
N PRO A 120 7.72 12.67 13.25
CA PRO A 120 8.83 13.36 12.60
C PRO A 120 8.80 13.12 11.09
N ILE A 121 7.95 13.87 10.40
CA ILE A 121 7.76 13.84 8.95
C ILE A 121 8.57 15.00 8.36
N HIS A 122 9.33 14.73 7.28
CA HIS A 122 10.12 15.79 6.64
C HIS A 122 9.23 16.85 6.00
N ARG A 123 8.15 16.43 5.33
CA ARG A 123 7.19 17.34 4.71
C ARG A 123 5.84 16.66 4.49
N LEU A 124 4.77 17.39 4.80
CA LEU A 124 3.41 17.08 4.34
C LEU A 124 3.05 18.00 3.17
N GLN A 125 2.58 17.42 2.07
CA GLN A 125 2.03 18.15 0.94
C GLN A 125 0.54 17.84 0.81
N HIS A 126 -0.23 18.80 0.30
CA HIS A 126 -1.67 18.67 0.20
C HIS A 126 -2.09 18.94 -1.24
N GLY A 127 -2.82 18.01 -1.83
CA GLY A 127 -3.62 18.25 -3.02
C GLY A 127 -5.10 18.39 -2.66
N THR A 128 -5.95 18.56 -3.65
CA THR A 128 -7.41 18.60 -3.46
C THR A 128 -7.89 17.30 -2.82
N ASP A 129 -7.56 16.17 -3.44
CA ASP A 129 -8.06 14.84 -3.07
C ASP A 129 -6.97 13.92 -2.51
N TRP A 130 -5.85 14.50 -2.07
CA TRP A 130 -4.74 13.73 -1.52
C TRP A 130 -3.92 14.47 -0.45
N ILE A 131 -3.19 13.69 0.35
CA ILE A 131 -2.11 14.13 1.25
C ILE A 131 -0.87 13.31 0.92
N GLU A 132 0.29 13.93 0.85
CA GLU A 132 1.56 13.23 0.71
C GLU A 132 2.46 13.47 1.90
N MET A 133 3.02 12.39 2.40
CA MET A 133 4.11 12.37 3.35
C MET A 133 5.40 12.06 2.60
N VAL A 134 6.33 13.02 2.59
CA VAL A 134 7.64 12.84 1.97
C VAL A 134 8.66 12.48 3.03
N SER A 135 9.42 11.40 2.78
CA SER A 135 10.61 11.01 3.55
C SER A 135 11.86 11.08 2.66
N SER A 136 13.02 10.74 3.22
CA SER A 136 14.30 10.77 2.50
C SER A 136 14.36 9.76 1.33
N ASN A 137 13.68 8.63 1.47
CA ASN A 137 13.80 7.47 0.58
C ASN A 137 12.46 6.94 0.05
N ALA A 138 11.34 7.53 0.46
CA ALA A 138 10.02 7.19 -0.05
C ALA A 138 9.04 8.36 0.03
N VAL A 139 8.04 8.37 -0.85
CA VAL A 139 6.83 9.18 -0.75
C VAL A 139 5.69 8.26 -0.36
N CYS A 140 4.84 8.69 0.56
CA CYS A 140 3.61 7.99 0.93
C CYS A 140 2.42 8.91 0.65
N SER A 141 1.58 8.53 -0.30
CA SER A 141 0.43 9.29 -0.78
C SER A 141 -0.87 8.67 -0.27
N PHE A 142 -1.75 9.49 0.30
CA PHE A 142 -3.05 9.12 0.82
C PHE A 142 -4.11 9.77 -0.07
N TYR A 143 -4.91 8.96 -0.76
CA TYR A 143 -5.95 9.44 -1.68
C TYR A 143 -7.34 9.28 -1.06
N PHE A 144 -8.17 10.29 -1.26
CA PHE A 144 -9.52 10.35 -0.74
C PHE A 144 -10.54 10.21 -1.87
N ASP A 145 -11.64 9.52 -1.62
CA ASP A 145 -12.71 9.38 -2.61
C ASP A 145 -13.61 10.63 -2.66
N LYS A 146 -14.67 10.57 -3.48
CA LYS A 146 -15.65 11.66 -3.62
C LYS A 146 -16.39 11.98 -2.32
N ARG A 147 -16.40 11.07 -1.33
CA ARG A 147 -16.96 11.27 0.01
C ARG A 147 -15.95 11.84 0.99
N LYS A 148 -14.73 12.13 0.51
CA LYS A 148 -13.57 12.63 1.29
C LYS A 148 -13.08 11.61 2.32
N GLU A 149 -13.29 10.33 2.05
CA GLU A 149 -12.83 9.22 2.87
C GLU A 149 -11.59 8.57 2.25
N LEU A 150 -10.65 8.17 3.10
CA LEU A 150 -9.40 7.54 2.71
C LEU A 150 -9.72 6.25 1.94
N CYS A 151 -9.26 6.20 0.70
CA CYS A 151 -9.58 5.14 -0.25
C CYS A 151 -8.34 4.36 -0.64
N THR A 152 -7.23 5.06 -0.90
CA THR A 152 -5.99 4.44 -1.37
C THR A 152 -4.80 4.97 -0.59
N ILE A 153 -3.86 4.09 -0.29
CA ILE A 153 -2.54 4.45 0.23
C ILE A 153 -1.50 3.95 -0.75
N GLU A 154 -0.69 4.84 -1.29
CA GLU A 154 0.44 4.53 -2.14
C GLU A 154 1.75 4.84 -1.41
N ILE A 155 2.74 3.98 -1.57
CA ILE A 155 4.11 4.19 -1.10
C ILE A 155 5.03 3.97 -2.29
N THR A 156 5.83 4.96 -2.64
CA THR A 156 6.71 4.92 -3.81
C THR A 156 8.14 5.30 -3.43
N SER A 157 9.12 4.57 -3.95
CA SER A 157 10.55 4.87 -3.77
C SER A 157 10.90 6.22 -4.38
N ARG A 158 11.81 6.95 -3.73
CA ARG A 158 12.46 8.12 -4.33
C ARG A 158 13.82 7.77 -4.90
#